data_AF-W0ZBU9-F1
#
_entry.id   AF-W0ZBU9-F1
#
_cell.length_a   1.000
_cell.length_b   1.000
_cell.length_c   1.000
_cell.angle_alpha   90.00
_cell.angle_beta   90.00
_cell.angle_gamma   90.00
#
_symmetry.space_group_name_H-M   'P 1'
#
loop_
_entity.id
_entity.type
_entity.pdbx_description
1 polymer ?
#
loop_
_entity_poly.entity_id
_entity_poly.type
_entity_poly.pdbx_seq_one_letter_code
_entity_poly.pdbx_strand_id
1 'polypeptide(L)' 'MHNASMANVLIRDLPESVHRELTLRASERGQSLQQFLTGELVRLAETPTLESVFTRISARTTGKVGLQQAVDDLTAGRAD' A
#
# COMPACT_ATOMS: atom_id res chain seq x y z
N MET A 1 -10.63 18.90 -27.24
CA MET A 1 -11.56 18.52 -26.16
C MET A 1 -10.94 17.35 -25.41
N HIS A 2 -10.39 17.59 -24.22
CA HIS A 2 -9.87 16.50 -23.38
C HIS A 2 -11.05 15.92 -22.62
N ASN A 3 -11.54 14.75 -23.05
CA ASN A 3 -12.40 13.94 -22.20
C ASN A 3 -11.49 13.48 -21.06
N ALA A 4 -11.54 14.14 -19.91
CA ALA A 4 -10.97 13.58 -18.69
C ALA A 4 -11.74 12.29 -18.41
N SER A 5 -11.27 11.16 -18.95
CA SER A 5 -11.90 9.87 -18.75
C SER A 5 -11.71 9.50 -17.29
N MET A 6 -12.78 9.53 -16.53
CA MET A 6 -12.79 9.04 -15.15
C MET A 6 -12.21 7.63 -15.13
N ALA A 7 -11.25 7.38 -14.24
CA ALA A 7 -10.65 6.06 -14.09
C ALA A 7 -11.74 5.04 -13.71
N ASN A 8 -11.86 3.97 -14.48
CA ASN A 8 -12.85 2.92 -14.29
C ASN A 8 -12.19 1.55 -14.39
N VAL A 9 -12.64 0.61 -13.57
CA VAL A 9 -12.11 -0.77 -13.50
C VAL A 9 -13.28 -1.75 -13.61
N LEU A 10 -13.19 -2.66 -14.58
CA LEU A 10 -14.11 -3.79 -14.72
C LEU A 10 -13.45 -5.05 -14.17
N ILE A 11 -14.08 -5.66 -13.16
CA ILE A 11 -13.64 -6.93 -12.60
C ILE A 11 -14.47 -8.04 -13.27
N ARG A 12 -13.81 -8.90 -14.05
CA ARG A 12 -14.43 -10.06 -14.69
C ARG A 12 -14.22 -11.31 -13.86
N ASP A 13 -15.11 -12.29 -14.05
CA ASP A 13 -15.02 -13.63 -13.46
C ASP A 13 -14.98 -13.64 -11.91
N LEU A 14 -15.63 -12.65 -11.29
CA LEU A 14 -15.78 -12.60 -9.83
C LEU A 14 -16.72 -13.71 -9.38
N PRO A 15 -16.29 -14.64 -8.51
CA PRO A 15 -17.18 -15.69 -8.02
C PRO A 15 -18.39 -15.09 -7.31
N GLU A 16 -19.58 -15.64 -7.56
CA GLU A 16 -20.85 -15.12 -7.02
C GLU A 16 -20.84 -15.03 -5.48
N SER A 17 -20.22 -16.01 -4.82
CA SER A 17 -20.07 -16.02 -3.36
C SER A 17 -19.29 -14.81 -2.85
N VAL A 18 -18.24 -14.40 -3.56
CA VAL A 18 -17.41 -13.25 -3.22
C VAL A 18 -18.17 -11.96 -3.49
N HIS A 19 -18.85 -11.86 -4.63
CA HIS A 19 -19.69 -10.71 -4.97
C HIS A 19 -20.76 -10.44 -3.89
N ARG A 20 -21.44 -11.50 -3.44
CA ARG A 20 -22.47 -11.41 -2.40
C ARG A 20 -21.89 -10.95 -1.06
N GLU A 21 -20.76 -11.50 -0.65
CA GLU A 21 -20.08 -11.11 0.59
C GLU A 21 -19.65 -9.64 0.56
N LEU A 22 -19.08 -9.17 -0.55
CA LEU A 22 -18.68 -7.77 -0.70
C LEU A 22 -19.89 -6.83 -0.69
N THR A 23 -21.00 -7.24 -1.29
CA THR A 23 -22.26 -6.48 -1.29
C THR A 23 -22.85 -6.38 0.13
N LEU A 24 -22.80 -7.46 0.90
CA LEU A 24 -23.23 -7.47 2.30
C LEU A 24 -22.38 -6.49 3.12
N ARG A 25 -21.06 -6.57 3.03
CA ARG A 25 -20.14 -5.69 3.75
C ARG A 25 -20.29 -4.21 3.39
N ALA A 26 -20.59 -3.92 2.12
CA ALA A 26 -20.89 -2.57 1.67
C ALA A 26 -22.21 -2.08 2.31
N SER A 27 -23.24 -2.93 2.32
CA SER A 27 -24.54 -2.62 2.92
C SER A 27 -24.45 -2.39 4.43
N GLU A 28 -23.69 -3.20 5.15
CA GLU A 28 -23.42 -3.03 6.59
C GLU A 28 -22.73 -1.69 6.90
N ARG A 29 -21.94 -1.18 5.98
CA ARG A 29 -21.28 0.13 6.06
C ARG A 29 -22.12 1.28 5.52
N GLY A 30 -23.35 1.02 5.05
CA GLY A 30 -24.20 2.02 4.41
C GLY A 30 -23.63 2.58 3.10
N GLN A 31 -22.79 1.80 2.41
CA GLN A 31 -22.09 2.19 1.19
C GLN A 31 -22.60 1.41 -0.01
N SER A 32 -22.54 2.00 -1.21
CA SER A 32 -22.68 1.22 -2.43
C SER A 32 -21.47 0.29 -2.62
N LEU A 33 -21.63 -0.81 -3.35
CA LEU A 33 -20.53 -1.74 -3.64
C LEU A 33 -19.36 -1.03 -4.31
N GLN A 34 -19.63 -0.11 -5.24
CA GLN A 34 -18.60 0.68 -5.92
C GLN A 34 -17.81 1.54 -4.93
N GLN A 35 -18.48 2.24 -4.01
CA GLN A 35 -17.82 3.09 -3.01
C GLN A 35 -16.96 2.24 -2.06
N PHE A 36 -17.51 1.12 -1.60
CA PHE A 36 -16.80 0.17 -0.74
C PHE A 36 -15.52 -0.34 -1.42
N LEU A 37 -15.63 -0.84 -2.66
CA LEU A 37 -14.50 -1.35 -3.42
C LEU A 37 -13.48 -0.27 -3.78
N THR A 38 -13.91 0.95 -4.09
CA THR A 38 -12.99 2.07 -4.33
C THR A 38 -12.14 2.33 -3.09
N GLY A 39 -12.76 2.36 -1.90
CA GLY A 39 -12.04 2.53 -0.65
C GLY A 39 -11.06 1.39 -0.34
N GLU A 40 -11.46 0.13 -0.60
CA GLU A 40 -10.56 -1.02 -0.45
C GLU A 40 -9.38 -0.98 -1.43
N LEU A 41 -9.61 -0.61 -2.70
CA LEU A 41 -8.56 -0.50 -3.70
C LEU A 41 -7.60 0.66 -3.41
N VAL A 42 -8.10 1.79 -2.88
CA VAL A 42 -7.25 2.89 -2.40
C VAL A 42 -6.38 2.43 -1.25
N ARG A 43 -6.95 1.77 -0.23
CA ARG A 43 -6.18 1.19 0.88
C ARG A 43 -5.12 0.20 0.39
N LEU A 44 -5.47 -0.63 -0.58
CA LEU A 44 -4.56 -1.59 -1.18
C LEU A 44 -3.40 -0.90 -1.92
N ALA A 45 -3.68 0.20 -2.64
CA ALA A 45 -2.66 0.97 -3.35
C ALA A 45 -1.79 1.82 -2.41
N GLU A 46 -2.35 2.31 -1.30
CA GLU A 46 -1.65 3.07 -0.26
C GLU A 46 -0.78 2.19 0.63
N THR A 47 -1.09 0.90 0.75
CA THR A 47 -0.30 -0.05 1.53
C THR A 47 0.87 -0.54 0.66
N PRO A 48 2.12 -0.08 0.89
CA PRO A 48 3.25 -0.60 0.14
C PRO A 48 3.37 -2.10 0.42
N THR A 49 3.33 -2.92 -0.62
CA THR A 49 3.65 -4.34 -0.50
C THR A 49 5.05 -4.49 0.08
N LEU A 50 5.29 -5.48 0.96
CA LEU A 50 6.61 -5.71 1.56
C LEU A 50 7.73 -5.72 0.49
N GLU A 51 7.44 -6.26 -0.68
CA GLU A 51 8.31 -6.31 -1.86
C GLU A 51 8.67 -4.90 -2.41
N SER A 52 7.74 -3.95 -2.37
CA SER A 52 7.98 -2.54 -2.71
C SER A 52 8.85 -1.84 -1.66
N VAL A 53 8.68 -2.17 -0.37
CA VAL A 53 9.52 -1.64 0.72
C VAL A 53 10.97 -2.10 0.55
N PHE A 54 11.21 -3.37 0.23
CA PHE A 54 12.57 -3.88 -0.06
C PHE A 54 13.19 -3.22 -1.30
N THR A 55 12.42 -3.01 -2.36
CA THR A 55 12.89 -2.29 -3.57
C THR A 55 13.28 -0.84 -3.24
N ARG A 56 12.56 -0.18 -2.34
CA ARG A 56 12.86 1.18 -1.87
C ARG A 56 14.10 1.26 -0.98
N ILE A 57 14.35 0.25 -0.15
CA ILE A 57 15.55 0.15 0.70
C ILE A 57 16.80 -0.11 -0.16
N SER A 58 16.69 -0.97 -1.16
CA SER A 58 17.76 -1.21 -2.14
C SER A 58 18.07 0.04 -2.97
N ALA A 59 17.06 0.82 -3.37
CA ALA A 59 17.24 2.06 -4.13
C ALA A 59 17.83 3.23 -3.30
N ARG A 60 17.81 3.15 -1.96
CA ARG A 60 18.43 4.15 -1.06
C ARG A 60 19.82 3.76 -0.57
N THR A 61 20.33 2.57 -0.92
CA THR A 61 21.67 2.14 -0.52
C THR A 61 22.72 2.71 -1.48
N THR A 62 22.87 4.03 -1.50
CA THR A 62 24.16 4.70 -1.70
C THR A 62 24.53 5.32 -0.37
N GLY A 63 25.11 4.50 0.49
CA GLY A 63 25.46 4.87 1.87
C GLY A 63 25.75 3.62 2.67
N LYS A 64 26.84 2.93 2.38
CA LYS A 64 27.38 1.88 3.24
C LYS A 64 27.88 2.54 4.54
N VAL A 65 26.99 2.83 5.47
CA VAL A 65 27.38 2.94 6.87
C VAL A 65 26.99 1.62 7.50
N GLY A 66 27.96 0.71 7.54
CA GLY A 66 27.76 -0.60 8.14
C GLY A 66 27.32 -0.44 9.59
N LEU A 67 26.45 -1.33 10.06
CA LEU A 67 25.90 -1.34 11.42
C LEU A 67 26.97 -1.15 12.51
N GLN A 68 28.20 -1.65 12.28
CA GLN A 68 29.37 -1.41 13.14
C GLN A 68 29.72 0.08 13.28
N GLN A 69 29.78 0.83 12.17
CA GLN A 69 30.10 2.26 12.18
C GLN A 69 29.04 3.07 12.95
N ALA A 70 27.76 2.70 12.83
CA ALA A 70 26.68 3.36 13.58
C ALA A 70 26.75 3.09 15.09
N VAL A 71 27.28 1.93 15.50
CA VAL A 71 27.52 1.60 16.91
C VAL A 71 28.76 2.34 17.43
N ASP A 72 29.82 2.42 16.62
CA ASP A 72 31.05 3.14 16.98
C ASP A 72 30.79 4.63 17.20
N ASP A 73 30.00 5.26 16.31
CA ASP A 73 29.64 6.69 16.42
C ASP A 73 28.80 6.98 17.68
N LEU A 74 27.91 6.05 18.07
CA LEU A 74 27.08 6.19 19.27
C LEU A 74 27.89 6.04 20.56
N THR A 75 28.95 5.24 20.52
CA THR A 75 29.83 4.97 21.66
C THR A 75 30.85 6.10 21.85
N ALA A 76 31.34 6.67 20.75
CA ALA A 76 32.23 7.83 20.75
C ALA A 76 31.58 9.08 21.36
N GLY A 77 30.28 9.30 21.14
CA GLY A 77 29.55 10.45 21.70
C GLY A 77 29.21 10.36 23.20
N ARG A 78 29.57 9.27 23.88
CA ARG A 78 29.25 9.03 25.31
C ARG A 78 30.48 9.05 26.23
N ALA A 79 31.66 9.35 25.69
CA ALA A 79 32.92 9.40 26.43
C ALA A 79 33.35 10.82 26.86
N ASP A 80 32.49 11.82 26.67
CA ASP A 80 32.65 13.19 27.20
C ASP A 80 31.77 13.42 28.45
#